data_AF-A0A0J7L8L1-F1
#
_entry.id   AF-A0A0J7L8L1-F1
#
_cell.length_a   1.000
_cell.length_b   1.000
_cell.length_c   1.000
_cell.angle_alpha   90.00
_cell.angle_beta   90.00
_cell.angle_gamma   90.00
#
_symmetry.space_group_name_H-M   'P 1'
#
loop_
_entity.id
_entity.type
_entity.pdbx_description
1 polymer ?
#
loop_
_entity_poly.entity_id
_entity_poly.type
_entity_poly.pdbx_seq_one_letter_code
_entity_poly.pdbx_strand_id
1 'polypeptide(L)'
;MKYLKIALFTFNLLIWLAGCTVLVIGAWLLLEPSKGHILNLFVSDVKPHETINLIAYSLLGLGFIVLTVGFFGCRAALRGNQCILATYMSMLVALIVTELVTAAIGGLMTFQILSDLEQRLTSKLKVDYGHDPTSDIPFSQSLDFAQYKVSH
;
A
#
# COMPACT_ATOMS: atom_id res chain seq x y z
N MET A 1 -17.36 24.52 20.37
CA MET A 1 -15.90 24.75 20.19
C MET A 1 -15.00 23.87 21.07
N LYS A 2 -15.27 23.70 22.38
CA LYS A 2 -14.42 22.88 23.28
C LYS A 2 -14.42 21.38 22.94
N TYR A 3 -15.59 20.81 22.64
CA TYR A 3 -15.73 19.40 22.24
C TYR A 3 -14.97 19.06 20.95
N LEU A 4 -15.00 19.94 19.95
CA LEU A 4 -14.29 19.75 18.69
C LEU A 4 -12.78 19.73 18.89
N LYS A 5 -12.22 20.62 19.72
CA LYS A 5 -10.78 20.63 20.04
C LYS A 5 -10.34 19.36 20.76
N ILE A 6 -11.15 18.88 21.70
CA ILE A 6 -10.90 17.62 22.42
C ILE A 6 -10.99 16.42 21.48
N ALA A 7 -12.00 16.36 20.62
CA ALA A 7 -12.13 15.31 19.62
C ALA A 7 -10.93 15.28 18.66
N LEU A 8 -10.52 16.45 18.15
CA LEU A 8 -9.34 16.58 17.29
C LEU A 8 -8.06 16.15 18.00
N PHE A 9 -7.87 16.54 19.26
CA PHE A 9 -6.71 16.11 20.05
C PHE A 9 -6.68 14.59 20.24
N THR A 10 -7.79 13.99 20.67
CA THR A 10 -7.89 12.55 20.89
C THR A 10 -7.65 11.77 19.58
N PHE A 11 -8.23 12.22 18.47
CA PHE A 11 -8.03 11.57 17.18
C PHE A 11 -6.56 11.64 16.73
N ASN A 12 -5.91 12.81 16.83
CA ASN A 12 -4.49 12.95 16.50
C ASN A 12 -3.58 12.12 17.43
N LEU A 13 -3.96 11.97 18.70
CA LEU A 13 -3.24 11.12 19.64
C LEU A 13 -3.35 9.64 19.28
N LEU A 14 -4.55 9.18 18.87
CA LEU A 14 -4.75 7.82 18.39
C LEU A 14 -3.94 7.53 17.12
N ILE A 15 -3.90 8.48 16.17
CA ILE A 15 -3.05 8.37 14.97
C ILE A 15 -1.57 8.26 15.36
N TRP A 16 -1.11 9.10 16.29
CA TRP A 16 0.26 9.05 16.77
C TRP A 16 0.61 7.69 17.40
N LEU A 17 -0.27 7.14 18.24
CA LEU A 17 -0.11 5.80 18.83
C LEU A 17 -0.11 4.70 17.76
N ALA A 18 -1.00 4.80 16.76
CA ALA A 18 -1.03 3.86 15.64
C ALA A 18 0.29 3.90 14.85
N GLY A 19 0.85 5.09 14.61
CA GLY A 19 2.16 5.26 13.98
C GLY A 19 3.29 4.57 14.77
N CYS A 20 3.29 4.69 16.10
CA CYS A 20 4.22 3.96 16.95
C CYS A 20 4.11 2.44 16.77
N THR A 21 2.89 1.91 16.75
CA THR A 21 2.66 0.46 16.54
C THR A 21 3.15 0.01 15.17
N VAL A 22 2.89 0.78 14.11
CA VAL A 22 3.36 0.46 12.75
C VAL A 22 4.90 0.45 12.68
N LEU A 23 5.56 1.41 13.33
CA LEU A 23 7.03 1.44 13.42
C LEU A 23 7.59 0.22 14.15
N VAL A 24 6.95 -0.18 15.26
CA VAL A 24 7.35 -1.39 16.00
C VAL A 24 7.21 -2.63 15.12
N ILE A 25 6.11 -2.76 14.37
CA ILE A 25 5.89 -3.89 13.45
C ILE A 25 6.93 -3.86 12.32
N GLY A 26 7.20 -2.71 11.71
CA GLY A 26 8.20 -2.57 10.66
C GLY A 26 9.61 -2.90 11.14
N ALA A 27 10.00 -2.42 12.32
CA ALA A 27 11.29 -2.74 12.94
C ALA A 27 11.39 -4.23 13.31
N TRP A 28 10.32 -4.81 13.86
CA TRP A 28 10.24 -6.24 14.17
C TRP A 28 10.49 -7.10 12.93
N LEU A 29 9.93 -6.67 11.79
CA LEU A 29 10.07 -7.37 10.51
C LEU A 29 11.52 -7.38 9.98
N LEU A 30 12.30 -6.33 10.28
CA LEU A 30 13.72 -6.25 9.91
C LEU A 30 14.65 -7.01 10.87
N LEU A 31 14.31 -7.06 12.16
CA LEU A 31 15.14 -7.72 13.17
C LEU A 31 15.05 -9.25 13.09
N GLU A 32 13.92 -9.79 12.64
CA GLU A 32 13.69 -11.24 12.57
C GLU A 32 13.29 -11.69 11.15
N PRO A 33 14.22 -11.63 10.17
CA PRO A 33 13.94 -12.01 8.79
C PRO A 33 13.49 -13.48 8.64
N SER A 34 13.84 -14.36 9.59
CA SER A 34 13.39 -15.76 9.61
C SER A 34 11.93 -15.96 10.03
N LYS A 35 11.29 -14.98 10.69
CA LYS A 35 9.88 -15.08 11.12
C LYS A 35 8.90 -14.42 10.14
N GLY A 36 9.41 -13.85 9.05
CA GLY A 36 8.63 -13.37 7.91
C GLY A 36 7.80 -14.46 7.21
N HIS A 37 7.93 -15.73 7.62
CA HIS A 37 7.11 -16.84 7.15
C HIS A 37 5.60 -16.58 7.30
N ILE A 38 5.18 -15.77 8.28
CA ILE A 38 3.78 -15.35 8.43
C ILE A 38 3.34 -14.45 7.27
N LEU A 39 4.22 -13.59 6.75
CA LEU A 39 3.93 -12.77 5.56
C LEU A 39 4.05 -13.56 4.26
N ASN A 40 4.88 -14.60 4.22
CA ASN A 40 4.98 -15.51 3.07
C ASN A 40 3.64 -16.25 2.79
N LEU A 41 2.81 -16.43 3.83
CA LEU A 41 1.43 -16.90 3.69
C LEU A 41 0.49 -15.90 3.00
N PHE A 42 0.79 -14.59 3.05
CA PHE A 42 0.01 -13.54 2.39
C PHE A 42 0.60 -13.13 1.04
N VAL A 43 1.91 -13.33 0.83
CA VAL A 43 2.64 -12.94 -0.39
C VAL A 43 3.37 -14.17 -0.93
N SER A 44 2.64 -15.07 -1.58
CA SER A 44 3.15 -16.41 -1.95
C SER A 44 3.98 -16.49 -3.24
N ASP A 45 4.16 -15.38 -3.98
CA ASP A 45 4.57 -15.47 -5.40
C ASP A 45 5.83 -14.68 -5.81
N VAL A 46 6.56 -14.05 -4.87
CA VAL A 46 7.75 -13.24 -5.21
C VAL A 46 8.89 -13.54 -4.24
N LYS A 47 10.14 -13.58 -4.74
CA LYS A 47 11.38 -13.82 -3.97
C LYS A 47 11.25 -13.37 -2.50
N PRO A 48 11.12 -14.31 -1.54
CA PRO A 48 10.57 -14.00 -0.23
C PRO A 48 11.40 -12.97 0.55
N HIS A 49 12.73 -12.94 0.37
CA HIS A 49 13.59 -12.02 1.10
C HIS A 49 13.56 -10.57 0.61
N GLU A 50 13.46 -10.30 -0.70
CA GLU A 50 13.49 -8.93 -1.22
C GLU A 50 12.17 -8.20 -0.96
N THR A 51 11.04 -8.89 -1.14
CA THR A 51 9.71 -8.30 -0.94
C THR A 51 9.43 -7.99 0.52
N ILE A 52 9.82 -8.88 1.45
CA ILE A 52 9.64 -8.65 2.89
C ILE A 52 10.44 -7.43 3.36
N ASN A 53 11.69 -7.27 2.88
CA ASN A 53 12.49 -6.10 3.21
C ASN A 53 11.86 -4.82 2.67
N LEU A 54 11.37 -4.83 1.43
CA LEU A 54 10.70 -3.67 0.82
C LEU A 54 9.46 -3.27 1.62
N ILE A 55 8.65 -4.24 2.06
CA ILE A 55 7.49 -4.02 2.93
C ILE A 55 7.92 -3.47 4.30
N ALA A 56 8.98 -4.01 4.91
CA ALA A 56 9.44 -3.54 6.21
C ALA A 56 9.92 -2.07 6.16
N TYR A 57 10.70 -1.73 5.14
CA TYR A 57 11.17 -0.36 4.92
C TYR A 57 10.01 0.60 4.62
N SER A 58 8.99 0.17 3.86
CA SER A 58 7.81 0.99 3.60
C SER A 58 6.99 1.22 4.87
N LEU A 59 6.78 0.20 5.71
CA LEU A 59 6.13 0.34 7.02
C LEU A 59 6.88 1.32 7.93
N LEU A 60 8.22 1.24 7.97
CA LEU A 60 9.03 2.19 8.74
C LEU A 60 8.88 3.63 8.22
N GLY A 61 8.99 3.82 6.91
CA GLY A 61 8.85 5.14 6.29
C GLY A 61 7.47 5.76 6.53
N LEU A 62 6.41 5.01 6.22
CA LEU A 62 5.03 5.43 6.43
C LEU A 62 4.73 5.67 7.91
N GLY A 63 5.16 4.75 8.80
CA GLY A 63 4.99 4.88 10.24
C GLY A 63 5.63 6.16 10.80
N PHE A 64 6.83 6.52 10.30
CA PHE A 64 7.51 7.74 10.72
C PHE A 64 6.78 9.01 10.25
N ILE A 65 6.28 9.02 9.02
CA ILE A 65 5.45 10.11 8.49
C ILE A 65 4.18 10.27 9.34
N VAL A 66 3.47 9.18 9.63
CA VAL A 66 2.26 9.20 10.45
C VAL A 66 2.56 9.70 11.87
N LEU A 67 3.67 9.26 12.47
CA LEU A 67 4.09 9.68 13.81
C LEU A 67 4.40 11.19 13.85
N THR A 68 5.15 11.71 12.88
CA THR A 68 5.48 13.13 12.82
C THR A 68 4.22 13.98 12.65
N VAL A 69 3.36 13.62 11.70
CA VAL A 69 2.09 14.33 11.44
C VAL A 69 1.17 14.30 12.66
N GLY A 70 1.02 13.15 13.32
CA GLY A 70 0.22 13.01 14.54
C GLY A 70 0.74 13.86 15.70
N PHE A 71 2.07 13.95 15.86
CA PHE A 71 2.68 14.81 16.88
C PHE A 71 2.42 16.30 16.62
N PHE A 72 2.60 16.76 15.37
CA PHE A 72 2.29 18.14 14.99
C PHE A 72 0.78 18.43 15.11
N GLY A 73 -0.09 17.47 14.81
CA GLY A 73 -1.53 17.56 15.00
C GLY A 73 -1.94 17.72 16.47
N CYS A 74 -1.34 16.96 17.38
CA CYS A 74 -1.53 17.12 18.82
C CYS A 74 -1.12 18.52 19.30
N ARG A 75 0.04 19.03 18.83
CA ARG A 75 0.53 20.38 19.16
C ARG A 75 -0.36 21.48 18.57
N ALA A 76 -0.87 21.31 17.36
CA ALA A 76 -1.78 22.23 16.69
C ALA A 76 -3.14 22.29 17.41
N ALA A 77 -3.65 21.16 17.91
CA ALA A 77 -4.90 21.13 18.67
C ALA A 77 -4.82 21.87 20.02
N LEU A 78 -3.66 21.81 20.68
CA LEU A 78 -3.42 22.43 21.99
C LEU A 78 -3.05 23.91 21.92
N ARG A 79 -2.35 24.37 20.87
CA ARG A 79 -1.89 25.76 20.75
C ARG A 79 -2.79 26.59 19.83
N GLY A 80 -3.27 27.73 20.34
CA GLY A 80 -3.87 28.79 19.52
C GLY A 80 -2.89 29.57 18.65
N ASN A 81 -1.65 29.10 18.48
CA ASN A 81 -0.63 29.79 17.70
C ASN A 81 -0.79 29.47 16.21
N GLN A 82 -1.03 30.51 15.41
CA GLN A 82 -1.28 30.38 13.97
C GLN A 82 -0.10 29.79 13.20
N CYS A 83 1.15 29.99 13.63
CA CYS A 83 2.31 29.38 12.96
C CYS A 83 2.28 27.84 13.00
N ILE A 84 1.90 27.25 14.15
CA ILE A 84 1.87 25.78 14.30
C ILE A 84 0.70 25.19 13.50
N LEU A 85 -0.44 25.88 13.51
CA LEU A 85 -1.59 25.50 12.69
C LEU A 85 -1.25 25.58 11.20
N ALA A 86 -0.57 26.64 10.75
CA ALA A 86 -0.12 26.79 9.37
C ALA A 86 0.84 25.66 8.97
N THR A 87 1.83 25.32 9.81
CA THR A 87 2.74 24.20 9.50
C THR A 87 2.01 22.87 9.38
N TYR A 88 1.03 22.61 10.24
CA TYR A 88 0.23 21.39 10.17
C TYR A 88 -0.61 21.34 8.89
N MET A 89 -1.27 22.45 8.53
CA MET A 89 -2.03 22.54 7.28
C MET A 89 -1.13 22.36 6.06
N SER A 90 0.06 22.96 6.03
CA SER A 90 1.02 22.78 4.94
C SER A 90 1.48 21.32 4.81
N MET A 91 1.72 20.62 5.93
CA MET A 91 2.04 19.20 5.92
C MET A 91 0.89 18.36 5.34
N LEU A 92 -0.36 18.62 5.73
CA LEU A 92 -1.52 17.92 5.18
C LEU A 92 -1.69 18.15 3.68
N VAL A 93 -1.51 19.38 3.22
CA VAL A 93 -1.54 19.70 1.78
C VAL A 93 -0.45 18.94 1.04
N ALA A 94 0.77 18.90 1.58
CA ALA A 94 1.86 18.14 0.98
C ALA A 94 1.52 16.64 0.89
N LEU A 95 0.94 16.05 1.93
CA LEU A 95 0.49 14.65 1.90
C LEU A 95 -0.55 14.41 0.81
N ILE A 96 -1.56 15.29 0.68
CA ILE A 96 -2.59 15.15 -0.34
C ILE A 96 -1.98 15.22 -1.75
N VAL A 97 -1.02 16.13 -1.96
CA VAL A 97 -0.32 16.22 -3.25
C VAL A 97 0.49 14.95 -3.52
N THR A 98 1.22 14.43 -2.54
CA THR A 98 1.96 13.16 -2.68
C THR A 98 1.03 11.99 -2.98
N GLU A 99 -0.09 11.86 -2.27
CA GLU A 99 -1.10 10.83 -2.52
C GLU A 99 -1.68 10.94 -3.94
N LEU A 100 -2.01 12.16 -4.38
CA LEU A 100 -2.53 12.40 -5.74
C LEU A 100 -1.51 12.00 -6.82
N VAL A 101 -0.23 12.34 -6.62
CA VAL A 101 0.84 11.97 -7.54
C VAL A 101 1.03 10.45 -7.57
N THR A 102 1.09 9.80 -6.40
CA THR A 102 1.20 8.34 -6.29
C THR A 102 0.02 7.65 -6.95
N ALA A 103 -1.21 8.13 -6.71
CA ALA A 103 -2.42 7.58 -7.32
C ALA A 103 -2.44 7.77 -8.84
N ALA A 104 -2.01 8.93 -9.35
CA ALA A 104 -1.92 9.18 -10.79
C ALA A 104 -0.89 8.26 -11.46
N ILE A 105 0.31 8.14 -10.88
CA ILE A 105 1.36 7.24 -11.40
C ILE A 105 0.90 5.78 -11.33
N GLY A 106 0.32 5.36 -10.20
CA GLY A 106 -0.24 4.03 -10.02
C GLY A 106 -1.31 3.71 -11.06
N GLY A 107 -2.24 4.65 -11.29
CA GLY A 107 -3.26 4.55 -12.32
C GLY A 107 -2.68 4.38 -13.73
N LEU A 108 -1.70 5.21 -14.10
CA LEU A 108 -1.03 5.11 -15.41
C LEU A 108 -0.29 3.78 -15.59
N MET A 109 0.42 3.31 -14.56
CA MET A 109 1.08 2.00 -14.60
C MET A 109 0.07 0.87 -14.75
N THR A 110 -1.03 0.89 -13.99
CA THR A 110 -2.07 -0.13 -14.11
C THR A 110 -2.70 -0.15 -15.49
N PHE A 111 -2.88 1.02 -16.12
CA PHE A 111 -3.41 1.13 -17.48
C PHE A 111 -2.45 0.49 -18.50
N GLN A 112 -1.15 0.78 -18.41
CA GLN A 112 -0.14 0.18 -19.28
C GLN A 112 -0.03 -1.34 -19.09
N ILE A 113 -0.04 -1.81 -17.83
CA ILE A 113 -0.01 -3.24 -17.53
C ILE A 113 -1.24 -3.93 -18.10
N LEU A 114 -2.42 -3.31 -18.01
CA LEU A 114 -3.65 -3.88 -18.53
C LEU A 114 -3.64 -3.97 -20.06
N SER A 115 -3.15 -2.93 -20.77
CA SER A 115 -3.04 -2.96 -22.22
C SER A 115 -2.02 -3.99 -22.72
N ASP A 116 -0.87 -4.10 -22.05
CA ASP A 116 0.14 -5.10 -22.38
C ASP A 116 -0.36 -6.52 -22.12
N LEU A 117 -1.11 -6.70 -21.02
CA LEU A 117 -1.72 -7.97 -20.68
C LEU A 117 -2.78 -8.36 -21.72
N GLU A 118 -3.64 -7.43 -22.16
CA GLU A 118 -4.65 -7.67 -23.19
C GLU A 118 -4.01 -8.11 -24.52
N GLN A 119 -2.92 -7.45 -24.94
CA GLN A 119 -2.19 -7.83 -26.15
C GLN A 119 -1.52 -9.21 -26.02
N ARG A 120 -0.88 -9.49 -24.89
CA ARG A 120 -0.26 -10.79 -24.62
C ARG A 120 -1.31 -11.91 -24.54
N LEU A 121 -2.45 -11.64 -23.91
CA LEU A 121 -3.54 -12.61 -23.83
C LEU A 121 -4.13 -12.88 -25.21
N THR A 122 -4.39 -11.84 -26.01
CA THR A 122 -4.96 -11.98 -27.37
C THR A 122 -4.02 -12.74 -28.30
N SER A 123 -2.71 -12.46 -28.23
CA SER A 123 -1.72 -13.19 -29.03
C SER A 123 -1.59 -14.64 -28.59
N LYS A 124 -1.61 -14.91 -27.28
CA LYS A 124 -1.62 -16.28 -26.74
C LYS A 124 -2.88 -17.06 -27.08
N LEU A 125 -4.05 -16.42 -27.01
CA LEU A 125 -5.32 -17.03 -27.40
C LEU A 125 -5.32 -17.43 -28.88
N LYS A 126 -4.73 -16.62 -29.77
CA LYS A 126 -4.69 -16.93 -31.20
C LYS A 126 -3.76 -18.10 -31.55
N VAL A 127 -2.69 -18.29 -30.79
CA VAL A 127 -1.64 -19.29 -31.10
C VAL A 127 -1.91 -20.61 -30.38
N ASP A 128 -2.28 -20.56 -29.11
CA ASP A 128 -2.28 -21.71 -28.20
C ASP A 128 -3.70 -22.17 -27.81
N TYR A 129 -4.78 -21.57 -28.32
CA TYR A 129 -6.16 -21.97 -27.97
C TYR A 129 -6.79 -22.81 -29.09
N GLY A 130 -6.89 -24.12 -28.86
CA GLY A 130 -7.54 -25.07 -29.79
C GLY A 130 -6.61 -25.58 -30.89
N HIS A 131 -5.29 -25.50 -30.68
CA HIS A 131 -4.29 -25.99 -31.63
C HIS A 131 -3.28 -26.89 -30.92
N ASP A 132 -3.43 -28.20 -31.15
CA ASP A 132 -2.61 -29.31 -30.61
C ASP A 132 -2.88 -29.65 -29.12
N PRO A 133 -3.45 -30.83 -28.80
CA PRO A 133 -4.01 -31.14 -27.47
C PRO A 133 -2.99 -31.26 -26.31
N THR A 134 -1.68 -31.19 -26.59
CA THR A 134 -0.62 -31.37 -25.57
C THR A 134 0.06 -30.07 -25.12
N SER A 135 0.04 -28.99 -25.90
CA SER A 135 0.64 -27.68 -25.56
C SER A 135 -0.30 -26.74 -24.81
N ASP A 136 -1.60 -26.94 -24.97
CA ASP A 136 -2.63 -25.94 -24.62
C ASP A 136 -3.10 -26.05 -23.16
N ILE A 137 -2.79 -27.17 -22.50
CA ILE A 137 -3.30 -27.57 -21.18
C ILE A 137 -3.03 -26.53 -20.08
N PRO A 138 -1.80 -25.99 -19.91
CA PRO A 138 -1.51 -25.05 -18.82
C PRO A 138 -2.08 -23.64 -19.06
N PHE A 139 -2.20 -23.19 -20.32
CA PHE A 139 -2.78 -21.90 -20.65
C PHE A 139 -4.30 -21.91 -20.52
N SER A 140 -4.97 -22.91 -21.09
CA SER A 140 -6.43 -23.05 -20.98
C SER A 140 -6.89 -23.24 -19.52
N GLN A 141 -6.17 -24.04 -18.72
CA GLN A 141 -6.50 -24.24 -17.31
C GLN A 141 -6.37 -22.93 -16.48
N SER A 142 -5.38 -22.10 -16.77
CA SER A 142 -5.22 -20.81 -16.08
C SER A 142 -6.27 -19.79 -16.52
N LEU A 143 -6.68 -19.81 -17.79
CA LEU A 143 -7.78 -19.00 -18.31
C LEU A 143 -9.12 -19.39 -17.68
N ASP A 144 -9.44 -20.68 -17.60
CA ASP A 144 -10.67 -21.20 -16.99
C ASP A 144 -10.75 -20.82 -15.50
N PHE A 145 -9.63 -20.94 -14.77
CA PHE A 145 -9.56 -20.50 -13.37
C PHE A 145 -9.82 -19.00 -13.22
N ALA A 146 -9.23 -18.18 -14.09
CA ALA A 146 -9.45 -16.74 -14.09
C ALA A 146 -10.92 -16.39 -14.42
N GLN A 147 -11.51 -17.03 -15.44
CA GLN A 147 -12.91 -16.84 -15.83
C GLN A 147 -13.87 -17.26 -14.71
N TYR A 148 -13.60 -18.37 -14.05
CA TYR A 148 -14.37 -18.83 -12.89
C TYR A 148 -14.34 -17.80 -11.75
N LYS A 149 -13.16 -17.25 -11.45
CA LYS A 149 -12.97 -16.28 -10.35
C LYS A 149 -13.55 -14.90 -10.64
N VAL A 150 -13.60 -14.49 -11.91
CA VAL A 150 -14.16 -13.19 -12.34
C VAL A 150 -15.67 -13.24 -12.52
N SER A 151 -16.24 -14.42 -12.79
CA SER A 151 -17.70 -14.62 -12.99
C SER A 151 -18.49 -14.75 -11.68
N HIS A 152 -17.86 -14.54 -10.53
CA HIS A 152 -18.47 -14.57 -9.19
C HIS A 152 -18.02 -13.34 -8.39
#